data_AF-A0A838HKM1-F1
#
_entry.id   AF-A0A838HKM1-F1
#
_cell.length_a   1.000
_cell.length_b   1.000
_cell.length_c   1.000
_cell.angle_alpha   90.00
_cell.angle_beta   90.00
_cell.angle_gamma   90.00
#
_symmetry.space_group_name_H-M   'P 1'
#
loop_
_entity.id
_entity.type
_entity.pdbx_description
1 polymer ?
#
loop_
_entity_poly.entity_id
_entity_poly.type
_entity_poly.pdbx_seq_one_letter_code
_entity_poly.pdbx_strand_id
1 'polypeptide(L)'
;MAPDTEVLSVTFAGTPAVAPGGRCPVLTATINFPGEADPGGPFTVNQTQCLDPANPGIITDGEFTWSFTNGDALSGTYQGVTTPSGTPGIVNIDEDFTITSGAGEFEGASGRAQAIGTFNEVTRAAAVTAVAAFTH
;
A
#
# COMPACT_ATOMS: atom_id res chain seq x y z
N MET A 1 24.09 14.89 -10.82
CA MET A 1 23.77 13.47 -10.65
C MET A 1 22.37 13.29 -11.21
N ALA A 2 22.14 12.30 -12.08
CA ALA A 2 20.77 11.89 -12.38
C ALA A 2 20.18 11.25 -11.12
N PRO A 3 18.87 11.36 -10.85
CA PRO A 3 18.29 10.67 -9.70
C PRO A 3 18.48 9.16 -9.89
N ASP A 4 19.11 8.50 -8.93
CA ASP A 4 19.17 7.04 -8.90
C ASP A 4 17.74 6.55 -8.65
N THR A 5 17.17 5.90 -9.67
CA THR A 5 15.84 5.29 -9.59
C THR A 5 16.01 3.90 -9.02
N GLU A 6 15.66 3.75 -7.74
CA GLU A 6 15.64 2.44 -7.09
C GLU A 6 14.26 1.81 -7.28
N VAL A 7 14.26 0.59 -7.82
CA VAL A 7 13.04 -0.17 -8.06
C VAL A 7 12.85 -1.19 -6.95
N LEU A 8 11.79 -1.02 -6.16
CA LEU A 8 11.42 -1.96 -5.11
C LEU A 8 10.26 -2.83 -5.57
N SER A 9 10.45 -4.15 -5.61
CA SER A 9 9.34 -5.10 -5.76
C SER A 9 8.79 -5.49 -4.40
N VAL A 10 7.50 -5.30 -4.17
CA VAL A 10 6.90 -5.47 -2.84
C VAL A 10 5.75 -6.47 -2.86
N THR A 11 5.78 -7.50 -2.01
CA THR A 11 4.64 -8.43 -1.85
C THR A 11 3.90 -8.24 -0.52
N PHE A 12 2.57 -8.16 -0.53
CA PHE A 12 1.72 -7.98 0.66
C PHE A 12 0.77 -9.16 0.89
N ALA A 13 0.56 -9.57 2.14
CA ALA A 13 -0.49 -10.55 2.50
C ALA A 13 -1.08 -10.33 3.90
N GLY A 14 -2.42 -10.32 4.02
CA GLY A 14 -3.13 -10.48 5.29
C GLY A 14 -4.59 -10.00 5.25
N THR A 15 -5.22 -9.89 6.43
CA THR A 15 -6.64 -9.58 6.60
C THR A 15 -6.91 -8.12 7.03
N PRO A 16 -7.63 -7.30 6.24
CA PRO A 16 -7.98 -5.94 6.64
C PRO A 16 -9.05 -5.92 7.74
N ALA A 17 -8.95 -4.94 8.64
CA ALA A 17 -9.97 -4.61 9.64
C ALA A 17 -10.73 -3.35 9.20
N VAL A 18 -12.06 -3.37 9.31
CA VAL A 18 -12.93 -2.24 8.95
C VAL A 18 -13.69 -1.79 10.18
N ALA A 19 -13.68 -0.49 10.45
CA ALA A 19 -14.39 0.11 11.57
C ALA A 19 -15.15 1.38 11.14
N PRO A 20 -16.34 1.65 11.72
CA PRO A 20 -17.00 2.95 11.59
C PRO A 20 -16.18 4.07 12.25
N GLY A 21 -16.07 5.21 11.58
CA GLY A 21 -15.40 6.41 12.10
C GLY A 21 -13.86 6.40 11.99
N GLY A 22 -13.23 7.45 12.53
CA GLY A 22 -11.79 7.73 12.40
C GLY A 22 -11.53 9.01 11.59
N ARG A 23 -10.54 8.95 10.69
CA ARG A 23 -10.25 10.02 9.72
C ARG A 23 -11.23 10.03 8.53
N CYS A 24 -11.93 8.92 8.31
CA CYS A 24 -12.83 8.72 7.17
C CYS A 24 -14.30 9.04 7.52
N PRO A 25 -15.07 9.64 6.59
CA PRO A 25 -16.47 10.01 6.87
C PRO A 25 -17.41 8.82 7.11
N VAL A 26 -17.12 7.65 6.51
CA VAL A 26 -18.02 6.48 6.54
C VAL A 26 -17.32 5.25 7.12
N LEU A 27 -16.35 4.68 6.38
CA LEU A 27 -15.59 3.51 6.80
C LEU A 27 -14.10 3.78 6.71
N THR A 28 -13.37 3.38 7.74
CA THR A 28 -11.90 3.30 7.72
C THR A 28 -11.51 1.84 7.64
N ALA A 29 -10.62 1.49 6.70
CA ALA A 29 -9.93 0.21 6.67
C ALA A 29 -8.49 0.38 7.15
N THR A 30 -8.05 -0.49 8.05
CA THR A 30 -6.66 -0.60 8.50
C THR A 30 -6.07 -1.90 7.99
N ILE A 31 -4.87 -1.79 7.43
CA ILE A 31 -4.13 -2.85 6.78
C ILE A 31 -2.78 -2.99 7.46
N ASN A 32 -2.48 -4.18 7.98
CA ASN A 32 -1.22 -4.50 8.63
C ASN A 32 -0.69 -5.84 8.12
N PHE A 33 0.24 -5.79 7.17
CA PHE A 33 0.78 -6.96 6.49
C PHE A 33 2.30 -7.02 6.60
N PRO A 34 2.90 -8.21 6.72
CA PRO A 34 4.31 -8.38 6.37
C PRO A 34 4.48 -8.13 4.86
N GLY A 35 5.65 -7.63 4.50
CA GLY A 35 6.09 -7.58 3.12
C GLY A 35 7.57 -7.88 2.97
N GLU A 36 7.95 -8.15 1.72
CA GLU A 36 9.35 -8.33 1.31
C GLU A 36 9.63 -7.36 0.18
N ALA A 37 10.79 -6.71 0.25
CA ALA A 37 11.27 -5.71 -0.67
C ALA A 37 12.58 -6.19 -1.33
N ASP A 38 12.73 -6.01 -2.64
CA ASP A 38 13.99 -6.32 -3.34
C ASP A 38 14.50 -5.11 -4.15
N PRO A 39 15.71 -4.58 -3.86
CA PRO A 39 16.52 -4.85 -2.67
C PRO A 39 15.95 -4.14 -1.43
N GLY A 40 15.96 -4.76 -0.26
CA GLY A 40 15.48 -4.12 0.99
C GLY A 40 15.13 -5.10 2.10
N GLY A 41 14.83 -6.34 1.75
CA GLY A 41 14.52 -7.40 2.70
C GLY A 41 13.13 -7.28 3.33
N PRO A 42 12.90 -7.94 4.48
CA PRO A 42 11.61 -7.98 5.12
C PRO A 42 11.27 -6.65 5.79
N PHE A 43 10.01 -6.27 5.67
CA PHE A 43 9.46 -5.05 6.25
C PHE A 43 7.99 -5.25 6.66
N THR A 44 7.46 -4.31 7.44
CA THR A 44 6.06 -4.29 7.86
C THR A 44 5.32 -3.14 7.20
N VAL A 45 4.13 -3.43 6.70
CA VAL A 45 3.22 -2.48 6.06
C VAL A 45 2.19 -2.06 7.09
N ASN A 46 2.04 -0.76 7.28
CA ASN A 46 0.93 -0.16 8.00
C ASN A 46 0.22 0.81 7.06
N GLN A 47 -1.06 0.56 6.81
CA GLN A 47 -1.87 1.34 5.89
C GLN A 47 -3.21 1.64 6.53
N THR A 48 -3.73 2.83 6.24
CA THR A 48 -5.13 3.15 6.51
C THR A 48 -5.75 3.79 5.28
N GLN A 49 -7.03 3.55 5.02
CA GLN A 49 -7.76 4.12 3.89
C GLN A 49 -9.22 4.35 4.17
N CYS A 50 -9.81 5.26 3.41
CA CYS A 50 -11.24 5.52 3.43
C CYS A 50 -11.96 4.72 2.35
N LEU A 51 -13.10 4.13 2.74
CA LEU A 51 -13.99 3.38 1.86
C LEU A 51 -15.37 4.03 1.86
N ASP A 52 -15.91 4.22 0.67
CA ASP A 52 -17.29 4.70 0.47
C ASP A 52 -18.19 3.50 0.10
N PRO A 53 -19.18 3.13 0.94
CA PRO A 53 -20.13 2.09 0.61
C PRO A 53 -20.96 2.38 -0.65
N ALA A 54 -21.13 3.65 -1.04
CA ALA A 54 -21.80 4.01 -2.28
C ALA A 54 -20.91 3.76 -3.51
N ASN A 55 -19.58 3.72 -3.31
CA ASN A 55 -18.57 3.49 -4.34
C ASN A 55 -17.50 2.51 -3.82
N PRO A 56 -17.85 1.24 -3.57
CA PRO A 56 -17.00 0.30 -2.82
C PRO A 56 -15.68 -0.06 -3.52
N GLY A 57 -15.55 0.29 -4.80
CA GLY A 57 -14.34 0.10 -5.59
C GLY A 57 -13.37 1.27 -5.55
N ILE A 58 -13.63 2.35 -4.80
CA ILE A 58 -12.75 3.52 -4.73
C ILE A 58 -12.10 3.60 -3.35
N ILE A 59 -10.77 3.76 -3.35
CA ILE A 59 -9.94 3.94 -2.17
C ILE A 59 -9.46 5.39 -2.15
N THR A 60 -9.80 6.13 -1.09
CA THR A 60 -9.38 7.53 -0.95
C THR A 60 -8.62 7.78 0.35
N ASP A 61 -7.91 8.90 0.34
CA ASP A 61 -7.14 9.44 1.45
C ASP A 61 -6.11 8.47 2.03
N GLY A 62 -5.68 7.42 1.31
CA GLY A 62 -4.80 6.38 1.85
C GLY A 62 -3.52 6.96 2.47
N GLU A 63 -3.10 6.43 3.61
CA GLU A 63 -1.83 6.73 4.28
C GLU A 63 -1.08 5.43 4.51
N PHE A 64 0.24 5.44 4.29
CA PHE A 64 1.06 4.26 4.49
C PHE A 64 2.39 4.56 5.18
N THR A 65 2.87 3.55 5.90
CA THR A 65 4.24 3.45 6.40
C THR A 65 4.75 2.03 6.13
N TRP A 66 5.93 1.93 5.53
CA TRP A 66 6.69 0.70 5.36
C TRP A 66 7.90 0.77 6.29
N SER A 67 7.98 -0.16 7.25
CA SER A 67 9.05 -0.19 8.25
C SER A 67 9.92 -1.42 8.06
N PHE A 68 11.18 -1.21 7.66
CA PHE A 68 12.15 -2.26 7.41
C PHE A 68 12.77 -2.75 8.73
N THR A 69 13.20 -4.00 8.74
CA THR A 69 13.77 -4.64 9.96
C THR A 69 15.08 -4.00 10.44
N ASN A 70 15.80 -3.30 9.56
CA ASN A 70 17.02 -2.56 9.88
C ASN A 70 16.76 -1.18 10.54
N GLY A 71 15.50 -0.75 10.64
CA GLY A 71 15.09 0.54 11.20
C GLY A 71 14.78 1.61 10.15
N ASP A 72 14.99 1.32 8.88
CA ASP A 72 14.67 2.21 7.78
C ASP A 72 13.15 2.26 7.56
N ALA A 73 12.67 3.34 6.96
CA ALA A 73 11.24 3.49 6.70
C ALA A 73 10.95 4.34 5.48
N LEU A 74 9.80 4.08 4.87
CA LEU A 74 9.17 4.91 3.84
C LEU A 74 7.74 5.23 4.25
N SER A 75 7.27 6.44 3.97
CA SER A 75 5.89 6.81 4.25
C SER A 75 5.35 7.84 3.26
N GLY A 76 4.02 7.90 3.21
CA GLY A 76 3.31 8.86 2.37
C GLY A 76 1.83 8.52 2.24
N THR A 77 1.28 8.86 1.08
CA THR A 77 -0.14 8.69 0.78
C THR A 77 -0.37 7.78 -0.41
N TYR A 78 -1.59 7.26 -0.55
CA TYR A 78 -1.99 6.50 -1.70
C TYR A 78 -3.48 6.65 -1.99
N GLN A 79 -3.86 6.29 -3.20
CA GLN A 79 -5.24 6.18 -3.66
C GLN A 79 -5.32 5.02 -4.64
N GLY A 80 -6.51 4.51 -4.89
CA GLY A 80 -6.63 3.41 -5.83
C GLY A 80 -8.04 2.98 -6.08
N VAL A 81 -8.14 1.90 -6.85
CA VAL A 81 -9.41 1.28 -7.18
C VAL A 81 -9.33 -0.23 -7.00
N THR A 82 -10.47 -0.81 -6.65
CA THR A 82 -10.70 -2.23 -6.78
C THR A 82 -11.77 -2.49 -7.83
N THR A 83 -11.52 -3.47 -8.69
CA THR A 83 -12.46 -3.83 -9.77
C THR A 83 -12.77 -5.33 -9.75
N PRO A 84 -13.97 -5.76 -10.18
CA PRO A 84 -14.29 -7.17 -10.25
C PRO A 84 -13.30 -7.95 -11.12
N SER A 85 -12.73 -9.04 -10.62
CA SER A 85 -11.81 -9.89 -11.39
C SER A 85 -12.51 -10.81 -12.41
N GLY A 86 -13.84 -10.91 -12.34
CA GLY A 86 -14.63 -11.93 -13.03
C GLY A 86 -14.74 -13.25 -12.25
N THR A 87 -13.95 -13.44 -11.18
CA THR A 87 -14.12 -14.53 -10.21
C THR A 87 -14.91 -14.04 -8.99
N PRO A 88 -16.02 -14.71 -8.60
CA PRO A 88 -16.80 -14.30 -7.43
C PRO A 88 -15.96 -14.23 -6.15
N GLY A 89 -16.06 -13.11 -5.43
CA GLY A 89 -15.33 -12.87 -4.18
C GLY A 89 -13.85 -12.50 -4.35
N ILE A 90 -13.39 -12.26 -5.58
CA ILE A 90 -12.03 -11.77 -5.86
C ILE A 90 -12.12 -10.44 -6.63
N VAL A 91 -11.41 -9.44 -6.14
CA VAL A 91 -11.24 -8.14 -6.80
C VAL A 91 -9.78 -7.94 -7.23
N ASN A 92 -9.58 -7.23 -8.34
CA ASN A 92 -8.28 -6.70 -8.72
C ASN A 92 -8.02 -5.42 -7.92
N ILE A 93 -6.75 -5.16 -7.60
CA ILE A 93 -6.27 -3.94 -6.96
C ILE A 93 -5.39 -3.20 -7.96
N ASP A 94 -5.57 -1.89 -8.06
CA ASP A 94 -4.68 -0.95 -8.74
C ASP A 94 -4.57 0.33 -7.87
N GLU A 95 -3.40 0.55 -7.30
CA GLU A 95 -3.13 1.61 -6.32
C GLU A 95 -1.89 2.42 -6.69
N ASP A 96 -2.01 3.73 -6.56
CA ASP A 96 -0.94 4.70 -6.78
C ASP A 96 -0.48 5.30 -5.45
N PHE A 97 0.79 5.09 -5.12
CA PHE A 97 1.44 5.59 -3.92
C PHE A 97 2.28 6.82 -4.26
N THR A 98 2.28 7.79 -3.34
CA THR A 98 3.17 8.95 -3.34
C THR A 98 4.01 8.89 -2.08
N ILE A 99 5.31 8.68 -2.24
CA ILE A 99 6.29 8.65 -1.15
C ILE A 99 6.71 10.09 -0.86
N THR A 100 6.53 10.53 0.39
CA THR A 100 6.81 11.91 0.81
C THR A 100 7.93 12.01 1.83
N SER A 101 8.30 10.91 2.46
CA SER A 101 9.38 10.87 3.44
C SER A 101 9.97 9.47 3.56
N GLY A 102 11.25 9.43 3.91
CA GLY A 102 11.93 8.22 4.35
C GLY A 102 12.87 8.47 5.53
N ALA A 103 13.35 7.39 6.13
CA ALA A 103 14.28 7.38 7.26
C ALA A 103 15.40 6.38 7.02
N GLY A 104 16.57 6.65 7.62
CA GLY A 104 17.74 5.78 7.50
C GLY A 104 18.33 5.84 6.10
N GLU A 105 18.45 4.72 5.40
CA GLU A 105 18.97 4.72 4.03
C GLU A 105 18.08 5.50 3.04
N PHE A 106 16.80 5.66 3.36
CA PHE A 106 15.83 6.44 2.57
C PHE A 106 15.67 7.89 3.05
N GLU A 107 16.57 8.43 3.87
CA GLU A 107 16.47 9.81 4.35
C GLU A 107 16.41 10.81 3.18
N GLY A 108 15.35 11.62 3.14
CA GLY A 108 15.11 12.58 2.05
C GLY A 108 14.44 12.00 0.80
N ALA A 109 14.17 10.69 0.75
CA ALA A 109 13.54 10.06 -0.40
C ALA A 109 12.13 10.59 -0.66
N SER A 110 11.84 10.85 -1.93
CA SER A 110 10.49 11.12 -2.44
C SER A 110 10.28 10.38 -3.76
N GLY A 111 9.04 10.03 -4.10
CA GLY A 111 8.82 9.15 -5.25
C GLY A 111 7.38 8.70 -5.43
N ARG A 112 7.21 7.71 -6.32
CA ARG A 112 5.93 7.06 -6.59
C ARG A 112 6.07 5.56 -6.58
N ALA A 113 5.00 4.85 -6.24
CA ALA A 113 4.91 3.42 -6.49
C ALA A 113 3.55 3.09 -7.09
N GLN A 114 3.52 2.06 -7.94
CA GLN A 114 2.26 1.48 -8.39
C GLN A 114 2.15 0.06 -7.84
N ALA A 115 1.02 -0.26 -7.21
CA ALA A 115 0.73 -1.58 -6.71
C ALA A 115 -0.44 -2.21 -7.47
N ILE A 116 -0.21 -3.41 -7.99
CA ILE A 116 -1.21 -4.17 -8.74
C ILE A 116 -1.32 -5.56 -8.12
N GLY A 117 -2.54 -6.05 -7.97
CA GLY A 117 -2.74 -7.38 -7.40
C GLY A 117 -4.18 -7.82 -7.33
N THR A 118 -4.44 -8.73 -6.40
CA THR A 118 -5.78 -9.24 -6.13
C THR A 118 -6.06 -9.32 -4.64
N PHE A 119 -7.33 -9.20 -4.28
CA PHE A 119 -7.83 -9.42 -2.94
C PHE A 119 -9.02 -10.38 -2.97
N ASN A 120 -8.96 -11.40 -2.13
CA ASN A 120 -10.05 -12.33 -1.90
C ASN A 120 -10.88 -11.86 -0.71
N GLU A 121 -12.09 -11.41 -0.98
CA GLU A 121 -13.02 -10.86 0.02
C GLU A 121 -13.53 -11.91 1.00
N VAL A 122 -13.55 -13.18 0.58
CA VAL A 122 -14.04 -14.31 1.39
C VAL A 122 -12.99 -14.73 2.41
N THR A 123 -11.76 -14.96 1.96
CA THR A 123 -10.65 -15.36 2.85
C THR A 123 -9.95 -14.17 3.51
N ARG A 124 -10.26 -12.95 3.04
CA ARG A 124 -9.59 -11.71 3.39
C ARG A 124 -8.09 -11.78 3.12
N ALA A 125 -7.67 -12.41 2.03
CA ALA A 125 -6.26 -12.51 1.66
C ALA A 125 -5.95 -11.58 0.48
N ALA A 126 -4.90 -10.78 0.60
CA ALA A 126 -4.34 -10.00 -0.50
C ALA A 126 -3.08 -10.67 -1.07
N ALA A 127 -2.86 -10.52 -2.37
CA ALA A 127 -1.61 -10.80 -3.05
C ALA A 127 -1.36 -9.64 -4.04
N VAL A 128 -0.44 -8.76 -3.69
CA VAL A 128 -0.18 -7.50 -4.40
C VAL A 128 1.30 -7.37 -4.66
N THR A 129 1.67 -6.89 -5.84
CA THR A 129 3.04 -6.49 -6.19
C THR A 129 3.10 -4.99 -6.40
N ALA A 130 3.93 -4.28 -5.64
CA ALA A 130 4.24 -2.88 -5.91
C ALA A 130 5.62 -2.70 -6.53
N VAL A 131 5.73 -1.71 -7.41
CA VAL A 131 6.97 -1.23 -8.02
C VAL A 131 7.14 0.22 -7.60
N ALA A 132 8.06 0.48 -6.67
CA ALA A 132 8.40 1.83 -6.22
C ALA A 132 9.55 2.41 -7.03
N ALA A 133 9.55 3.72 -7.27
CA ALA A 133 10.62 4.49 -7.87
C ALA A 133 10.79 5.79 -7.08
N PHE A 134 11.96 6.02 -6.50
CA PHE A 134 12.25 7.19 -5.69
C PHE A 134 13.50 7.93 -6.15
N THR A 135 13.62 9.17 -5.69
CA THR A 135 14.70 10.10 -5.97
C THR A 135 15.23 10.70 -4.66
N HIS A 136 16.55 10.78 -4.54
CA HIS A 136 17.28 11.41 -3.44
C HIS A 136 17.80 12.80 -3.83
#